data_AF-A0A7X7J1W2-F1
#
_entry.id   AF-A0A7X7J1W2-F1
#
_cell.length_a   1.000
_cell.length_b   1.000
_cell.length_c   1.000
_cell.angle_alpha   90.00
_cell.angle_beta   90.00
_cell.angle_gamma   90.00
#
_symmetry.space_group_name_H-M   'P 1'
#
loop_
_entity.id
_entity.type
_entity.pdbx_description
1 polymer ?
#
loop_
_entity_poly.entity_id
_entity_poly.type
_entity_poly.pdbx_seq_one_letter_code
_entity_poly.pdbx_strand_id
1 'polypeptide(L)'
;MNSRVRHLVTLALTAVLLATGAGCPKQSPNEKHPAPISKPPTVVEPPAPLPVDQPPVQTRPVATKPAESRPVESQPASTYDPSPPYRVKLFVRNPSAKQPGWLRILKLNDENQTATAEGLFPEQNDINVTTGNVQQIEVHISFLPLAPRKRTFLRVDSQVIEIVTKDRKFVVLERSPAGVWNVVPQKK
;
A
#
# COMPACT_ATOMS: atom_id res chain seq x y z
N MET A 1 32.74 -9.73 54.79
CA MET A 1 32.87 -8.46 55.56
C MET A 1 32.86 -7.29 54.59
N ASN A 2 31.99 -6.31 54.88
CA ASN A 2 32.12 -4.87 54.59
C ASN A 2 31.99 -4.44 53.10
N SER A 3 31.27 -3.39 52.70
CA SER A 3 30.37 -2.49 53.39
C SER A 3 29.52 -1.75 52.34
N ARG A 4 28.33 -1.35 52.76
CA ARG A 4 27.36 -0.52 52.04
C ARG A 4 27.86 0.92 51.95
N VAL A 5 27.58 1.64 50.86
CA VAL A 5 27.28 3.08 50.90
C VAL A 5 26.13 3.38 49.94
N ARG A 6 25.03 3.88 50.52
CA ARG A 6 23.91 4.58 49.87
C ARG A 6 24.23 6.08 49.94
N HIS A 7 23.91 6.87 48.90
CA HIS A 7 23.45 8.27 48.99
C HIS A 7 22.96 8.68 47.57
N LEU A 8 21.67 8.96 47.34
CA LEU A 8 20.85 10.16 47.63
C LEU A 8 20.88 11.21 46.50
N VAL A 9 19.73 11.31 45.80
CA VAL A 9 18.97 12.53 45.42
C VAL A 9 19.71 13.66 44.67
N THR A 10 19.23 14.01 43.46
CA THR A 10 18.84 15.40 43.14
C THR A 10 17.84 15.44 41.97
N LEU A 11 16.72 16.13 42.21
CA LEU A 11 15.68 16.58 41.28
C LEU A 11 16.26 17.61 40.28
N ALA A 12 15.87 17.57 39.01
CA ALA A 12 15.85 18.76 38.17
C ALA A 12 14.69 18.68 37.17
N LEU A 13 13.59 19.32 37.57
CA LEU A 13 12.39 19.56 36.80
C LEU A 13 12.74 20.55 35.66
N THR A 14 12.63 20.13 34.40
CA THR A 14 12.78 21.04 33.24
C THR A 14 11.42 21.20 32.57
N ALA A 15 10.73 22.29 32.91
CA ALA A 15 9.54 22.76 32.20
C ALA A 15 9.99 23.79 31.16
N VAL A 16 9.81 23.47 29.87
CA VAL A 16 9.99 24.42 28.77
C VAL A 16 8.62 24.86 28.27
N LEU A 17 8.32 26.13 28.49
CA LEU A 17 7.23 26.88 27.86
C LEU A 17 7.56 27.10 26.38
N LEU A 18 6.65 26.73 25.48
CA LEU A 18 6.59 27.28 24.13
C LEU A 18 5.14 27.65 23.82
N ALA A 19 4.89 28.96 23.81
CA ALA A 19 3.65 29.57 23.39
C ALA A 19 3.68 29.80 21.88
N THR A 20 2.68 29.30 21.15
CA THR A 20 2.31 29.83 19.83
C THR A 20 0.80 29.78 19.70
N GLY A 21 0.20 30.97 19.55
CA GLY A 21 -1.22 31.17 19.40
C GLY A 21 -1.74 30.95 17.97
N ALA A 22 -2.99 30.50 17.90
CA ALA A 22 -3.94 30.68 16.81
C ALA A 22 -5.30 30.76 17.54
N GLY A 23 -6.12 31.78 17.44
CA GLY A 23 -6.57 32.46 16.22
C GLY A 23 -8.08 32.20 16.10
N CYS A 24 -8.89 33.05 16.72
CA CYS A 24 -10.34 33.21 16.47
C CYS A 24 -10.73 34.64 16.89
N PRO A 25 -11.51 35.34 16.06
CA PRO A 25 -12.87 35.60 16.49
C PRO A 25 -13.95 35.47 15.40
N LYS A 26 -15.15 35.12 15.87
CA LYS A 26 -16.45 35.20 15.20
C LYS A 26 -16.76 36.63 14.71
N GLN A 27 -17.43 36.78 13.57
CA GLN A 27 -18.79 37.33 13.50
C GLN A 27 -19.40 37.26 12.09
N SER A 28 -20.66 36.81 12.02
CA SER A 28 -21.61 37.05 10.91
C SER A 28 -22.15 38.50 11.02
N PRO A 29 -22.70 39.09 9.94
CA PRO A 29 -24.17 39.10 9.80
C PRO A 29 -24.72 39.10 8.36
N ASN A 30 -25.74 38.25 8.16
CA ASN A 30 -27.10 38.62 7.72
C ASN A 30 -27.46 38.84 6.21
N GLU A 31 -28.59 38.21 5.86
CA GLU A 31 -29.72 38.62 4.98
C GLU A 31 -29.43 39.31 3.62
N LYS A 32 -30.12 39.01 2.50
CA LYS A 32 -31.58 38.86 2.34
C LYS A 32 -31.91 38.47 0.87
N HIS A 33 -32.87 37.56 0.71
CA HIS A 33 -33.99 37.51 -0.28
C HIS A 33 -33.72 37.65 -1.81
N PRO A 34 -34.65 37.23 -2.69
CA PRO A 34 -35.41 35.97 -2.78
C PRO A 34 -35.45 35.38 -4.21
N ALA A 35 -36.00 34.18 -4.33
CA ALA A 35 -36.52 33.66 -5.59
C ALA A 35 -37.73 34.47 -6.12
N PRO A 36 -37.94 34.51 -7.45
CA PRO A 36 -39.28 34.43 -8.01
C PRO A 36 -39.34 33.29 -9.05
N ILE A 37 -40.11 32.23 -8.80
CA ILE A 37 -41.54 32.09 -9.12
C ILE A 37 -41.79 32.01 -10.64
N SER A 38 -42.18 30.79 -11.03
CA SER A 38 -42.69 30.35 -12.31
C SER A 38 -43.80 31.23 -12.90
N LYS A 39 -43.75 31.42 -14.21
CA LYS A 39 -44.93 31.70 -15.04
C LYS A 39 -45.02 30.63 -16.13
N PRO A 40 -46.20 30.04 -16.39
CA PRO A 40 -46.38 29.11 -17.50
C PRO A 40 -46.45 29.88 -18.83
N PRO A 41 -45.85 29.40 -19.92
CA PRO A 41 -46.07 30.00 -21.22
C PRO A 41 -47.41 29.53 -21.80
N THR A 42 -48.25 30.51 -22.09
CA THR A 42 -49.47 30.45 -22.91
C THR A 42 -49.17 29.81 -24.26
N VAL A 43 -49.98 28.81 -24.62
CA VAL A 43 -50.05 28.19 -25.95
C VAL A 43 -50.59 29.22 -26.95
N VAL A 44 -49.81 29.51 -27.98
CA VAL A 44 -50.24 30.22 -29.19
C VAL A 44 -49.81 29.37 -30.37
N GLU A 45 -50.79 28.83 -31.09
CA GLU A 45 -50.63 28.11 -32.35
C GLU A 45 -50.61 29.10 -33.52
N PRO A 46 -49.64 28.99 -34.44
CA PRO A 46 -49.86 29.37 -35.83
C PRO A 46 -49.32 28.31 -36.82
N PRO A 47 -49.67 28.41 -38.12
CA PRO A 47 -50.18 27.30 -38.92
C PRO A 47 -49.11 26.38 -39.55
N ALA A 48 -49.58 25.24 -40.04
CA ALA A 48 -48.83 24.18 -40.70
C ALA A 48 -47.90 24.70 -41.83
N PRO A 49 -46.61 24.29 -41.86
CA PRO A 49 -45.76 24.49 -43.01
C PRO A 49 -46.04 23.43 -44.09
N LEU A 50 -46.15 23.89 -45.34
CA LEU A 50 -46.16 23.04 -46.54
C LEU A 50 -44.86 22.21 -46.62
N PRO A 51 -44.88 20.99 -47.19
CA PRO A 51 -43.68 20.19 -47.36
C PRO A 51 -42.77 20.82 -48.42
N VAL A 52 -41.56 21.20 -48.03
CA VAL A 52 -40.49 21.56 -48.97
C VAL A 52 -39.63 20.31 -49.17
N ASP A 53 -39.63 19.78 -50.40
CA ASP A 53 -38.75 18.69 -50.82
C ASP A 53 -37.27 19.12 -50.64
N GLN A 54 -36.60 18.59 -49.62
CA GLN A 54 -35.14 18.65 -49.52
C GLN A 54 -34.54 17.37 -50.12
N PRO A 55 -33.57 17.47 -51.04
CA PRO A 55 -32.86 16.30 -51.52
C PRO A 55 -32.07 15.65 -50.36
N PRO A 56 -31.91 14.32 -50.36
CA PRO A 56 -31.24 13.61 -49.27
C PRO A 56 -29.76 14.00 -49.21
N VAL A 57 -29.34 14.56 -48.09
CA VAL A 57 -27.93 14.76 -47.77
C VAL A 57 -27.30 13.39 -47.59
N GLN A 58 -26.42 13.00 -48.52
CA GLN A 58 -25.63 11.78 -48.40
C GLN A 58 -24.61 11.94 -47.25
N THR A 59 -24.97 11.44 -46.07
CA THR A 59 -24.02 11.21 -44.99
C THR A 59 -23.16 10.00 -45.34
N ARG A 60 -21.90 10.28 -45.72
CA ARG A 60 -20.87 9.24 -45.87
C ARG A 60 -20.72 8.51 -44.53
N PRO A 61 -20.75 7.16 -44.50
CA PRO A 61 -20.43 6.43 -43.29
C PRO A 61 -18.97 6.69 -42.91
N VAL A 62 -18.74 7.31 -41.76
CA VAL A 62 -17.41 7.38 -41.18
C VAL A 62 -17.05 5.95 -40.76
N ALA A 63 -16.07 5.36 -41.42
CA ALA A 63 -15.54 4.06 -41.05
C ALA A 63 -14.87 4.17 -39.67
N THR A 64 -15.61 3.82 -38.62
CA THR A 64 -15.06 3.55 -37.30
C THR A 64 -14.19 2.32 -37.41
N LYS A 65 -12.87 2.56 -37.49
CA LYS A 65 -11.85 1.51 -37.38
C LYS A 65 -12.13 0.71 -36.10
N PRO A 66 -12.25 -0.63 -36.16
CA PRO A 66 -12.39 -1.44 -34.96
C PRO A 66 -11.19 -1.16 -34.05
N ALA A 67 -11.44 -0.72 -32.83
CA ALA A 67 -10.40 -0.61 -31.82
C ALA A 67 -9.87 -2.03 -31.57
N GLU A 68 -8.62 -2.29 -31.93
CA GLU A 68 -7.92 -3.50 -31.55
C GLU A 68 -7.82 -3.54 -30.01
N SER A 69 -8.71 -4.31 -29.38
CA SER A 69 -8.59 -4.64 -27.98
C SER A 69 -7.40 -5.59 -27.83
N ARG A 70 -6.25 -5.05 -27.42
CA ARG A 70 -5.14 -5.89 -26.97
C ARG A 70 -5.63 -6.82 -25.84
N PRO A 71 -5.30 -8.12 -25.88
CA PRO A 71 -5.56 -9.01 -24.77
C PRO A 71 -4.89 -8.44 -23.52
N VAL A 72 -5.68 -8.23 -22.47
CA VAL A 72 -5.14 -7.86 -21.15
C VAL A 72 -4.53 -9.14 -20.59
N GLU A 73 -3.20 -9.22 -20.57
CA GLU A 73 -2.49 -10.33 -19.95
C GLU A 73 -2.81 -10.35 -18.45
N SER A 74 -3.61 -11.33 -18.02
CA SER A 74 -4.06 -11.45 -16.63
C SER A 74 -2.93 -11.95 -15.75
N GLN A 75 -2.45 -11.10 -14.86
CA GLN A 75 -1.47 -11.47 -13.84
C GLN A 75 -2.07 -12.49 -12.85
N PRO A 76 -1.31 -13.52 -12.40
CA PRO A 76 -1.76 -14.42 -11.35
C PRO A 76 -2.07 -13.69 -10.04
N ALA A 77 -3.04 -14.19 -9.28
CA ALA A 77 -3.38 -13.64 -7.96
C ALA A 77 -2.38 -14.09 -6.88
N SER A 78 -2.08 -13.20 -5.94
CA SER A 78 -1.31 -13.53 -4.74
C SER A 78 -2.15 -14.36 -3.76
N THR A 79 -1.53 -15.32 -3.06
CA THR A 79 -2.21 -16.25 -2.15
C THR A 79 -1.48 -16.40 -0.82
N TYR A 80 -2.21 -16.75 0.23
CA TYR A 80 -1.68 -17.08 1.55
C TYR A 80 -2.48 -18.24 2.14
N ASP A 81 -1.79 -19.28 2.60
CA ASP A 81 -2.34 -20.38 3.38
C ASP A 81 -1.92 -20.20 4.85
N PRO A 82 -2.85 -19.98 5.78
CA PRO A 82 -2.55 -19.83 7.20
C PRO A 82 -2.26 -21.17 7.89
N SER A 83 -2.35 -22.30 7.21
CA SER A 83 -2.01 -23.62 7.74
C SER A 83 -0.54 -23.95 7.49
N PRO A 84 0.15 -24.67 8.39
CA PRO A 84 1.53 -25.13 8.16
C PRO A 84 1.68 -25.80 6.78
N PRO A 85 2.68 -25.43 5.97
CA PRO A 85 3.87 -24.63 6.31
C PRO A 85 3.72 -23.11 6.09
N TYR A 86 2.53 -22.53 6.34
CA TYR A 86 2.23 -21.10 6.26
C TYR A 86 2.63 -20.46 4.93
N ARG A 87 2.23 -21.07 3.81
CA ARG A 87 2.74 -20.68 2.47
C ARG A 87 2.20 -19.31 2.04
N VAL A 88 3.08 -18.46 1.51
CA VAL A 88 2.72 -17.21 0.81
C VAL A 88 3.25 -17.26 -0.62
N LYS A 89 2.44 -16.90 -1.61
CA LYS A 89 2.88 -16.66 -2.99
C LYS A 89 2.43 -15.28 -3.43
N LEU A 90 3.39 -14.43 -3.79
CA LEU A 90 3.14 -13.05 -4.20
C LEU A 90 3.46 -12.87 -5.68
N PHE A 91 2.59 -12.13 -6.36
CA PHE A 91 2.78 -11.57 -7.69
C PHE A 91 2.40 -10.08 -7.60
N VAL A 92 3.38 -9.18 -7.70
CA VAL A 92 3.21 -7.76 -7.35
C VAL A 92 3.78 -6.87 -8.46
N ARG A 93 2.93 -5.99 -9.01
CA ARG A 93 3.35 -4.87 -9.89
C ARG A 93 3.41 -3.53 -9.16
N ASN A 94 2.57 -3.36 -8.14
CA ASN A 94 2.52 -2.17 -7.31
C ASN A 94 2.70 -2.58 -5.83
N PRO A 95 3.86 -2.31 -5.20
CA PRO A 95 4.11 -2.61 -3.79
C PRO A 95 3.10 -2.02 -2.80
N SER A 96 2.52 -0.87 -3.15
CA SER A 96 1.53 -0.17 -2.33
C SER A 96 0.16 -0.87 -2.33
N ALA A 97 -0.07 -1.82 -3.24
CA ALA A 97 -1.28 -2.63 -3.24
C ALA A 97 -1.34 -3.54 -1.99
N LYS A 98 -2.55 -3.98 -1.63
CA LYS A 98 -2.74 -4.93 -0.54
C LYS A 98 -2.10 -6.27 -0.90
N GLN A 99 -1.25 -6.77 -0.01
CA GLN A 99 -0.57 -8.06 -0.14
C GLN A 99 -0.99 -8.97 1.03
N PRO A 100 -1.26 -10.27 0.79
CA PRO A 100 -1.68 -11.19 1.84
C PRO A 100 -0.50 -11.77 2.63
N GLY A 101 -0.80 -12.30 3.83
CA GLY A 101 0.14 -13.12 4.59
C GLY A 101 1.23 -12.34 5.34
N TRP A 102 2.30 -13.06 5.70
CA TRP A 102 3.39 -12.56 6.53
C TRP A 102 4.59 -12.02 5.74
N LEU A 103 4.61 -12.21 4.42
CA LEU A 103 5.65 -11.73 3.52
C LEU A 103 5.07 -10.58 2.68
N ARG A 104 5.86 -9.52 2.47
CA ARG A 104 5.50 -8.39 1.61
C ARG A 104 6.66 -7.98 0.73
N ILE A 105 6.37 -7.58 -0.50
CA ILE A 105 7.30 -6.91 -1.42
C ILE A 105 7.13 -5.40 -1.22
N LEU A 106 8.22 -4.72 -0.82
CA LEU A 106 8.23 -3.27 -0.59
C LEU A 106 8.78 -2.48 -1.79
N LYS A 107 9.73 -3.07 -2.53
CA LYS A 107 10.37 -2.41 -3.68
C LYS A 107 10.73 -3.43 -4.76
N LEU A 108 10.50 -3.06 -6.01
CA LEU A 108 10.85 -3.85 -7.20
C LEU A 108 12.27 -3.49 -7.66
N ASN A 109 12.92 -4.41 -8.37
CA ASN A 109 14.19 -4.12 -9.05
C ASN A 109 13.94 -3.41 -10.40
N ASP A 110 12.94 -3.87 -11.14
CA ASP A 110 12.39 -3.24 -12.35
C ASP A 110 10.89 -3.02 -12.18
N GLU A 111 10.47 -1.76 -12.21
CA GLU A 111 9.07 -1.34 -12.03
C GLU A 111 8.16 -1.75 -13.20
N ASN A 112 8.73 -2.10 -14.36
CA ASN A 112 7.97 -2.53 -15.54
C ASN A 112 7.68 -4.04 -15.54
N GLN A 113 8.30 -4.79 -14.64
CA GLN A 113 8.15 -6.24 -14.54
C GLN A 113 7.38 -6.63 -13.28
N THR A 114 6.65 -7.74 -13.36
CA THR A 114 5.97 -8.30 -12.19
C THR A 114 7.02 -8.90 -11.24
N ALA A 115 7.01 -8.49 -9.98
CA ALA A 115 7.79 -9.13 -8.95
C ALA A 115 7.09 -10.36 -8.38
N THR A 116 7.89 -11.35 -7.99
CA THR A 116 7.42 -12.57 -7.36
C THR A 116 8.15 -12.82 -6.05
N ALA A 117 7.45 -13.36 -5.06
CA ALA A 117 8.07 -13.88 -3.86
C ALA A 117 7.27 -15.07 -3.33
N GLU A 118 7.95 -16.15 -2.97
CA GLU A 118 7.36 -17.31 -2.32
C GLU A 118 7.98 -17.47 -0.93
N GLY A 119 7.12 -17.53 0.09
CA GLY A 119 7.50 -17.74 1.48
C GLY A 119 6.98 -19.07 2.01
N LEU A 120 7.83 -19.79 2.74
CA LEU A 120 7.50 -21.03 3.44
C LEU A 120 8.05 -20.98 4.86
N PHE A 121 7.29 -21.54 5.80
CA PHE A 121 7.72 -21.83 7.17
C PHE A 121 7.60 -23.35 7.40
N PRO A 122 8.51 -24.14 6.82
CA PRO A 122 8.42 -25.59 6.82
C PRO A 122 8.69 -26.20 8.20
N GLU A 123 9.57 -25.57 8.97
CA GLU A 123 9.99 -26.02 10.27
C GLU A 123 9.96 -24.85 11.25
N GLN A 124 9.80 -25.16 12.53
CA GLN A 124 9.78 -24.14 13.55
C GLN A 124 11.10 -23.36 13.58
N ASN A 125 11.01 -22.05 13.36
CA ASN A 125 12.12 -21.10 13.34
C ASN A 125 13.02 -21.17 12.08
N ASP A 126 12.64 -21.90 11.04
CA ASP A 126 13.27 -21.81 9.71
C ASP A 126 12.27 -21.21 8.71
N ILE A 127 12.62 -20.05 8.14
CA ILE A 127 11.79 -19.31 7.19
C ILE A 127 12.52 -19.33 5.84
N ASN A 128 11.86 -19.83 4.79
CA ASN A 128 12.40 -19.86 3.44
C ASN A 128 11.67 -18.85 2.56
N VAL A 129 12.41 -18.01 1.87
CA VAL A 129 11.90 -17.03 0.92
C VAL A 129 12.69 -17.14 -0.39
N THR A 130 11.98 -17.23 -1.50
CA THR A 130 12.55 -17.13 -2.85
C THR A 130 11.94 -15.92 -3.55
N THR A 131 12.75 -15.14 -4.25
CA THR A 131 12.31 -13.89 -4.86
C THR A 131 12.70 -13.79 -6.34
N GLY A 132 11.91 -13.02 -7.11
CA GLY A 132 12.21 -12.65 -8.49
C GLY A 132 11.78 -11.21 -8.76
N ASN A 133 12.67 -10.40 -9.33
CA ASN A 133 12.47 -8.96 -9.55
C ASN A 133 12.15 -8.15 -8.26
N VAL A 134 12.70 -8.56 -7.11
CA VAL A 134 12.49 -7.88 -5.83
C VAL A 134 13.77 -7.21 -5.35
N GLN A 135 13.64 -5.94 -4.94
CA GLN A 135 14.69 -5.13 -4.34
C GLN A 135 14.57 -5.06 -2.82
N GLN A 136 13.36 -5.06 -2.27
CA GLN A 136 13.12 -4.98 -0.83
C GLN A 136 11.91 -5.79 -0.41
N ILE A 137 12.04 -6.54 0.69
CA ILE A 137 10.95 -7.31 1.32
C ILE A 137 10.78 -6.95 2.79
N GLU A 138 9.59 -7.21 3.31
CA GLU A 138 9.26 -7.19 4.73
C GLU A 138 8.72 -8.55 5.15
N VAL A 139 9.25 -9.07 6.25
CA VAL A 139 8.86 -10.36 6.84
C VAL A 139 8.27 -10.10 8.22
N HIS A 140 6.97 -10.25 8.38
CA HIS A 140 6.24 -10.14 9.65
C HIS A 140 6.43 -11.39 10.51
N ILE A 141 7.54 -11.43 11.23
CA ILE A 141 7.88 -12.53 12.15
C ILE A 141 6.85 -12.72 13.27
N SER A 142 6.07 -11.70 13.64
CA SER A 142 5.03 -11.81 14.67
C SER A 142 3.81 -12.64 14.25
N PHE A 143 3.64 -12.92 12.95
CA PHE A 143 2.56 -13.77 12.45
C PHE A 143 2.95 -15.24 12.33
N LEU A 144 4.21 -15.57 12.64
CA LEU A 144 4.72 -16.93 12.56
C LEU A 144 4.78 -17.56 13.95
N PRO A 145 4.48 -18.87 14.09
CA PRO A 145 4.50 -19.58 15.37
C PRO A 145 5.93 -19.93 15.80
N LEU A 146 6.74 -18.91 16.09
CA LEU A 146 8.13 -19.06 16.49
C LEU A 146 8.25 -19.63 17.91
N ALA A 147 9.14 -20.59 18.11
CA ALA A 147 9.53 -21.04 19.44
C ALA A 147 10.29 -19.93 20.18
N PRO A 148 9.93 -19.65 21.44
CA PRO A 148 10.65 -18.69 22.26
C PRO A 148 12.07 -19.21 22.54
N ARG A 149 13.02 -18.27 22.69
CA ARG A 149 14.43 -18.53 23.07
C ARG A 149 15.21 -19.45 22.11
N LYS A 150 14.66 -19.78 20.94
CA LYS A 150 15.38 -20.44 19.85
C LYS A 150 15.84 -19.41 18.83
N ARG A 151 16.97 -19.69 18.18
CA ARG A 151 17.44 -18.91 17.02
C ARG A 151 16.43 -19.05 15.89
N THR A 152 16.24 -17.98 15.12
CA THR A 152 15.41 -17.97 13.93
C THR A 152 16.27 -17.71 12.72
N PHE A 153 16.20 -18.59 11.73
CA PHE A 153 16.91 -18.47 10.48
C PHE A 153 15.93 -18.06 9.39
N LEU A 154 16.29 -17.01 8.66
CA LEU A 154 15.62 -16.60 7.43
C LEU A 154 16.55 -16.87 6.26
N ARG A 155 16.11 -17.71 5.34
CA ARG A 155 16.81 -18.02 4.10
C ARG A 155 16.16 -17.26 2.97
N VAL A 156 16.87 -16.33 2.35
CA VAL A 156 16.38 -15.58 1.18
C VAL A 156 17.28 -15.87 0.00
N ASP A 157 16.75 -16.46 -1.07
CA ASP A 157 17.50 -16.84 -2.27
C ASP A 157 18.79 -17.64 -1.94
N SER A 158 18.67 -18.62 -1.04
CA SER A 158 19.77 -19.44 -0.50
C SER A 158 20.74 -18.73 0.47
N GLN A 159 20.61 -17.43 0.69
CA GLN A 159 21.38 -16.71 1.70
C GLN A 159 20.75 -16.89 3.09
N VAL A 160 21.55 -17.32 4.07
CA VAL A 160 21.08 -17.50 5.46
C VAL A 160 21.32 -16.23 6.27
N ILE A 161 20.29 -15.79 6.99
CA ILE A 161 20.31 -14.61 7.85
C ILE A 161 19.75 -15.01 9.21
N GLU A 162 20.54 -14.85 10.27
CA GLU A 162 20.07 -15.06 11.64
C GLU A 162 19.27 -13.83 12.11
N ILE A 163 18.02 -14.04 12.51
CA ILE A 163 17.16 -12.98 13.03
C ILE A 163 17.14 -13.05 14.56
N VAL A 164 17.58 -11.96 15.19
CA VAL A 164 17.34 -11.72 16.61
C VAL A 164 15.93 -11.16 16.78
N THR A 165 15.01 -11.99 17.27
CA THR A 165 13.56 -11.69 17.35
C THR A 165 13.18 -10.76 18.49
N LYS A 166 14.12 -10.41 19.38
CA LYS A 166 13.82 -9.63 20.59
C LYS A 166 13.20 -8.27 20.20
N ASP A 167 11.92 -8.13 20.53
CA ASP A 167 11.09 -6.93 20.40
C ASP A 167 10.78 -6.45 18.97
N ARG A 168 10.98 -7.29 17.94
CA ARG A 168 10.68 -6.93 16.55
C ARG A 168 9.40 -7.63 16.06
N LYS A 169 8.51 -6.86 15.44
CA LYS A 169 7.29 -7.40 14.78
C LYS A 169 7.57 -7.88 13.36
N PHE A 170 8.52 -7.24 12.69
CA PHE A 170 8.92 -7.53 11.33
C PHE A 170 10.41 -7.27 11.12
N VAL A 171 10.94 -7.78 10.02
CA VAL A 171 12.29 -7.51 9.52
C VAL A 171 12.19 -7.05 8.07
N VAL A 172 12.84 -5.94 7.75
CA VAL A 172 12.97 -5.46 6.37
C VAL A 172 14.33 -5.88 5.83
N LEU A 173 14.34 -6.44 4.63
CA LEU A 173 15.55 -6.81 3.92
C LEU A 173 15.63 -6.08 2.59
N GLU A 174 16.82 -5.62 2.25
CA GLU A 174 17.12 -4.96 0.97
C GLU A 174 18.24 -5.70 0.24
N ARG A 175 18.05 -5.89 -1.06
CA ARG A 175 19.03 -6.52 -1.94
C ARG A 175 20.06 -5.49 -2.39
N SER A 176 21.34 -5.75 -2.24
CA SER A 176 22.37 -4.88 -2.80
C SER A 176 22.45 -5.02 -4.32
N PRO A 177 23.12 -4.10 -5.03
CA PRO A 177 23.42 -4.27 -6.47
C PRO A 177 24.21 -5.55 -6.78
N ALA A 178 24.94 -6.10 -5.80
CA ALA A 178 25.65 -7.38 -5.92
C ALA A 178 24.74 -8.60 -5.68
N GLY A 179 23.45 -8.39 -5.43
CA GLY A 179 22.47 -9.45 -5.22
C GLY A 179 22.36 -9.98 -3.79
N VAL A 180 23.13 -9.44 -2.84
CA VAL A 180 23.18 -9.88 -1.43
C VAL A 180 22.07 -9.21 -0.62
N TRP A 181 21.36 -9.98 0.20
CA TRP A 181 20.33 -9.48 1.10
C TRP A 181 20.92 -8.92 2.40
N ASN A 182 20.51 -7.71 2.76
CA ASN A 182 20.95 -7.02 3.98
C ASN A 182 19.74 -6.66 4.84
N VAL A 183 19.87 -6.80 6.16
CA VAL A 183 18.83 -6.37 7.09
C VAL A 183 18.87 -4.85 7.22
N VAL A 184 17.75 -4.19 6.92
CA VAL A 184 17.61 -2.73 7.04
C VAL A 184 17.37 -2.37 8.50
N PRO A 185 18.25 -1.54 9.13
CA PRO A 185 18.06 -1.09 10.50
C PRO A 185 16.74 -0.32 10.65
N GLN A 186 15.93 -0.72 11.63
CA GLN A 186 14.70 -0.01 11.97
C GLN A 186 15.04 1.16 12.91
N LYS A 187 14.62 2.37 12.55
CA LYS A 187 14.67 3.51 13.47
C LYS A 187 13.68 3.25 14.60
N LYS A 188 14.16 3.35 15.84
CA LYS A 188 13.34 3.21 17.05
C LYS A 188 12.59 4.50 17.36
#